data_AF-A0AB34LE00-F1
#
_entry.id   AF-A0AB34LE00-F1
#
_cell.length_a   1.000
_cell.length_b   1.000
_cell.length_c   1.000
_cell.angle_alpha   90.00
_cell.angle_beta   90.00
_cell.angle_gamma   90.00
#
_symmetry.space_group_name_H-M   'P 1'
#
loop_
_entity.id
_entity.type
_entity.pdbx_description
1 polymer ?
#
loop_
_entity_poly.entity_id
_entity_poly.type
_entity_poly.pdbx_seq_one_letter_code
_entity_poly.pdbx_strand_id
1 'polypeptide(L)'
;MYNNKTTDRKWGKLRFAKVYRNTFSINKTGPLFDPNISKEDIPNLFKNPRIKDVSNEYFDTTNVNILIPKGIKEVPSYAYLCVYNHEKWEPIQWGKIVNRNVTFIGMGRDVVYLPAFYLNGNILPIGNPFYISPTGEKHIFSISNQTQDIYVRSPGFFRDPKDRLQIINPLLNTHIIGINDLEGIVDTLYTITDHSDLWENIINIQSRNKYNSIELQIPSDTFALCDFTLYTQKAEKQEQIRNITIQTPIKHINTYENIDMITDHISATGMIGNIKKNSHGKYKVKIDLGGLYNISTIHYTPYTPSIIQPEYIYKLYYWDQEWKLFDEQKGNKNFLVFKYVPSGTIYRVRNETNKKQKNMQRIFSYKNGYLKWL
;
A
#
# COMPACT_ATOMS: atom_id res chain seq x y z
N MET A 1 10.41 5.78 15.58
CA MET A 1 10.35 6.04 14.13
C MET A 1 10.40 4.75 13.33
N TYR A 2 11.39 3.88 13.54
CA TYR A 2 11.60 2.70 12.71
C TYR A 2 11.15 1.41 13.40
N ASN A 3 9.84 1.15 13.40
CA ASN A 3 9.31 -0.15 13.79
C ASN A 3 8.11 -0.50 12.89
N ASN A 4 7.72 -1.77 12.88
CA ASN A 4 6.52 -2.24 12.18
C ASN A 4 5.27 -2.30 13.08
N LYS A 5 5.30 -1.62 14.25
CA LYS A 5 4.21 -1.61 15.23
C LYS A 5 3.45 -0.28 15.28
N THR A 6 4.13 0.81 14.95
CA THR A 6 3.62 2.18 15.10
C THR A 6 3.66 2.92 13.76
N THR A 7 2.84 3.95 13.66
CA THR A 7 2.84 4.92 12.57
C THR A 7 3.45 6.20 13.11
N ASP A 8 4.51 6.69 12.46
CA ASP A 8 5.09 7.98 12.81
C ASP A 8 4.14 9.10 12.33
N ARG A 9 3.86 10.08 13.18
CA ARG A 9 2.97 11.20 12.85
C ARG A 9 3.41 11.93 11.57
N LYS A 10 4.71 12.18 11.45
CA LYS A 10 5.29 13.01 10.39
C LYS A 10 5.61 12.17 9.15
N TRP A 11 6.12 10.97 9.35
CA TRP A 11 6.65 10.11 8.28
C TRP A 11 5.73 8.97 7.86
N GLY A 12 4.62 8.74 8.58
CA GLY A 12 3.70 7.64 8.31
C GLY A 12 4.29 6.28 8.66
N LYS A 13 3.90 5.25 7.90
CA LYS A 13 4.39 3.88 8.08
C LYS A 13 5.70 3.69 7.31
N LEU A 14 6.82 3.77 8.01
CA LEU A 14 8.13 3.37 7.49
C LEU A 14 8.45 1.94 7.93
N ARG A 15 8.67 1.05 6.96
CA ARG A 15 8.99 -0.37 7.19
C ARG A 15 10.39 -0.68 6.70
N PHE A 16 11.14 -1.37 7.54
CA PHE A 16 12.44 -1.91 7.17
C PHE A 16 12.35 -3.41 7.02
N ALA A 17 12.96 -3.90 5.94
CA ALA A 17 13.10 -5.32 5.70
C ALA A 17 14.21 -5.93 6.57
N LYS A 18 15.32 -5.20 6.71
CA LYS A 18 16.53 -5.59 7.43
C LYS A 18 17.30 -4.38 7.95
N VAL A 19 17.98 -4.55 9.08
CA VAL A 19 18.92 -3.59 9.64
C VAL A 19 20.25 -4.29 9.91
N TYR A 20 21.31 -3.80 9.27
CA TYR A 20 22.67 -4.27 9.46
C TYR A 20 23.49 -3.22 10.19
N ARG A 21 24.12 -3.60 11.30
CA ARG A 21 25.06 -2.77 12.06
C ARG A 21 26.48 -3.05 11.59
N ASN A 22 27.26 -2.00 11.35
CA ASN A 22 28.70 -2.13 11.10
C ASN A 22 29.42 -2.50 12.41
N THR A 23 30.35 -3.45 12.34
CA THR A 23 31.14 -3.93 13.48
C THR A 23 32.63 -3.80 13.21
N PHE A 24 33.45 -3.61 14.25
CA PHE A 24 34.91 -3.67 14.08
C PHE A 24 35.39 -5.11 13.84
N SER A 25 34.74 -6.09 14.47
CA SER A 25 35.03 -7.51 14.31
C SER A 25 34.52 -8.09 12.98
N ILE A 26 35.21 -9.12 12.51
CA ILE A 26 34.81 -9.95 11.37
C ILE A 26 33.74 -10.95 11.82
N ASN A 27 32.57 -10.94 11.20
CA ASN A 27 31.52 -11.92 11.40
C ASN A 27 31.67 -13.03 10.34
N LYS A 28 32.29 -14.16 10.71
CA LYS A 28 32.61 -15.28 9.82
C LYS A 28 31.38 -16.14 9.51
N THR A 29 30.40 -15.59 8.79
CA THR A 29 29.14 -16.25 8.45
C THR A 29 28.72 -15.95 7.02
N GLY A 30 27.96 -16.87 6.41
CA GLY A 30 27.33 -16.65 5.10
C GLY A 30 28.22 -16.99 3.91
N PRO A 31 27.76 -16.66 2.69
CA PRO A 31 28.39 -17.13 1.45
C PRO A 31 29.83 -16.60 1.24
N LEU A 32 30.20 -15.49 1.88
CA LEU A 32 31.56 -14.92 1.79
C LEU A 32 32.66 -15.84 2.34
N PHE A 33 32.30 -16.75 3.23
CA PHE A 33 33.24 -17.68 3.87
C PHE A 33 33.05 -19.14 3.39
N ASP A 34 32.19 -19.39 2.40
CA ASP A 34 32.06 -20.70 1.78
C ASP A 34 33.03 -20.79 0.58
N PRO A 35 34.05 -21.65 0.62
CA PRO A 35 35.10 -21.71 -0.42
C PRO A 35 34.58 -22.18 -1.77
N ASN A 36 33.38 -22.76 -1.83
CA ASN A 36 32.79 -23.29 -3.06
C ASN A 36 31.98 -22.23 -3.82
N ILE A 37 31.92 -20.99 -3.33
CA ILE A 37 31.10 -19.93 -3.90
C ILE A 37 31.98 -18.89 -4.58
N SER A 38 31.69 -18.62 -5.85
CA SER A 38 32.33 -17.52 -6.57
C SER A 38 31.98 -16.18 -5.92
N LYS A 39 32.94 -15.26 -5.84
CA LYS A 39 32.69 -13.89 -5.36
C LYS A 39 31.67 -13.14 -6.22
N GLU A 40 31.45 -13.56 -7.47
CA GLU A 40 30.46 -13.00 -8.39
C GLU A 40 29.02 -13.41 -8.03
N ASP A 41 28.85 -14.53 -7.32
CA ASP A 41 27.57 -15.06 -6.84
C ASP A 41 27.20 -14.54 -5.45
N ILE A 42 27.97 -13.57 -4.94
CA ILE A 42 27.74 -12.91 -3.66
C ILE A 42 27.27 -11.49 -3.92
N PRO A 43 26.06 -11.10 -3.48
CA PRO A 43 25.62 -9.71 -3.52
C PRO A 43 26.54 -8.77 -2.74
N ASN A 44 26.71 -7.53 -3.22
CA ASN A 44 27.66 -6.57 -2.63
C ASN A 44 27.46 -6.34 -1.12
N LEU A 45 26.22 -6.34 -0.63
CA LEU A 45 25.92 -6.24 0.80
C LEU A 45 26.66 -7.31 1.63
N PHE A 46 26.74 -8.54 1.12
CA PHE A 46 27.34 -9.68 1.82
C PHE A 46 28.82 -9.88 1.54
N LYS A 47 29.45 -9.01 0.72
CA LYS A 47 30.91 -8.97 0.57
C LYS A 47 31.61 -8.25 1.72
N ASN A 48 30.85 -7.52 2.55
CA ASN A 48 31.38 -6.88 3.74
C ASN A 48 31.28 -7.83 4.95
N PRO A 49 32.39 -8.36 5.48
CA PRO A 49 32.36 -9.26 6.64
C PRO A 49 32.13 -8.54 7.97
N ARG A 50 32.08 -7.20 7.97
CA ARG A 50 31.94 -6.34 9.15
C ARG A 50 30.52 -5.84 9.34
N ILE A 51 29.53 -6.63 8.94
CA ILE A 51 28.11 -6.36 9.18
C ILE A 51 27.53 -7.43 10.09
N LYS A 52 26.58 -7.03 10.94
CA LYS A 52 25.78 -7.93 11.78
C LYS A 52 24.30 -7.57 11.63
N ASP A 53 23.46 -8.56 11.39
CA ASP A 53 22.01 -8.39 11.40
C ASP A 53 21.53 -8.10 12.83
N VAL A 54 20.87 -6.96 13.01
CA VAL A 54 20.32 -6.47 14.28
C VAL A 54 18.84 -6.14 14.15
N SER A 55 18.16 -6.69 13.14
CA SER A 55 16.76 -6.35 12.82
C SER A 55 15.82 -6.55 14.00
N ASN A 56 16.02 -7.62 14.79
CA ASN A 56 15.24 -7.92 15.99
C ASN A 56 15.37 -6.87 17.10
N GLU A 57 16.40 -6.03 17.09
CA GLU A 57 16.54 -4.92 18.04
C GLU A 57 15.61 -3.75 17.70
N TYR A 58 15.05 -3.70 16.48
CA TYR A 58 14.25 -2.58 15.98
C TYR A 58 12.78 -2.93 15.72
N PHE A 59 12.48 -4.16 15.28
CA PHE A 59 11.13 -4.57 14.93
C PHE A 59 10.90 -6.08 15.01
N ASP A 60 9.62 -6.47 15.02
CA ASP A 60 9.24 -7.88 14.99
C ASP A 60 9.60 -8.49 13.64
N THR A 61 10.11 -9.71 13.67
CA THR A 61 10.54 -10.43 12.47
C THR A 61 9.83 -11.78 12.32
N THR A 62 9.96 -12.35 11.13
CA THR A 62 9.49 -13.70 10.81
C THR A 62 10.57 -14.42 10.02
N ASN A 63 10.82 -15.69 10.34
CA ASN A 63 11.65 -16.56 9.51
C ASN A 63 10.84 -16.99 8.29
N VAL A 64 11.43 -16.85 7.11
CA VAL A 64 10.75 -17.18 5.85
C VAL A 64 11.33 -18.46 5.28
N ASN A 65 10.48 -19.46 5.14
CA ASN A 65 10.84 -20.71 4.49
C ASN A 65 10.36 -20.73 3.03
N ILE A 66 11.26 -21.11 2.12
CA ILE A 66 11.00 -21.27 0.69
C ILE A 66 11.49 -22.64 0.23
N LEU A 67 10.58 -23.40 -0.37
CA LEU A 67 10.88 -24.63 -1.09
C LEU A 67 11.19 -24.29 -2.56
N ILE A 68 12.36 -24.71 -3.04
CA ILE A 68 12.78 -24.52 -4.42
C ILE A 68 12.00 -25.48 -5.33
N PRO A 69 11.32 -24.98 -6.38
CA PRO A 69 10.55 -25.82 -7.29
C PRO A 69 11.36 -26.97 -7.89
N LYS A 70 10.76 -28.15 -8.01
CA LYS A 70 11.40 -29.34 -8.60
C LYS A 70 11.83 -29.14 -10.06
N GLY A 71 11.16 -28.24 -10.79
CA GLY A 71 11.49 -27.91 -12.17
C GLY A 71 12.85 -27.21 -12.35
N ILE A 72 13.40 -26.61 -11.29
CA ILE A 72 14.74 -26.03 -11.30
C ILE A 72 15.75 -27.17 -11.11
N LYS A 73 16.49 -27.49 -12.18
CA LYS A 73 17.45 -28.61 -12.19
C LYS A 73 18.73 -28.26 -11.43
N GLU A 74 19.34 -27.12 -11.78
CA GLU A 74 20.57 -26.64 -11.18
C GLU A 74 20.24 -25.71 -10.02
N VAL A 75 20.64 -26.12 -8.82
CA VAL A 75 20.34 -25.40 -7.58
C VAL A 75 21.66 -25.01 -6.93
N PRO A 76 21.97 -23.71 -6.80
CA PRO A 76 23.20 -23.26 -6.13
C PRO A 76 23.15 -23.55 -4.62
N SER A 77 24.25 -23.33 -3.91
CA SER A 77 24.32 -23.57 -2.46
C SER A 77 23.57 -22.52 -1.64
N TYR A 78 23.33 -21.32 -2.18
CA TYR A 78 22.67 -20.22 -1.50
C TYR A 78 21.53 -19.63 -2.35
N ALA A 79 20.45 -19.28 -1.69
CA ALA A 79 19.43 -18.40 -2.23
C ALA A 79 19.43 -17.09 -1.45
N TYR A 80 18.80 -16.08 -2.06
CA TYR A 80 18.70 -14.74 -1.52
C TYR A 80 17.25 -14.30 -1.49
N LEU A 81 16.94 -13.43 -0.53
CA LEU A 81 15.64 -12.78 -0.44
C LEU A 81 15.82 -11.30 -0.73
N CYS A 82 15.13 -10.84 -1.77
CA CYS A 82 15.25 -9.50 -2.30
C CYS A 82 14.10 -8.61 -1.88
N VAL A 83 14.35 -7.31 -1.81
CA VAL A 83 13.31 -6.25 -1.71
C VAL A 83 13.36 -5.36 -2.93
N TYR A 84 12.23 -4.75 -3.29
CA TYR A 84 12.19 -3.82 -4.41
C TYR A 84 12.53 -2.41 -3.93
N ASN A 85 13.64 -1.87 -4.40
CA ASN A 85 14.15 -0.57 -4.01
C ASN A 85 14.85 0.11 -5.19
N HIS A 86 14.70 1.44 -5.32
CA HIS A 86 15.30 2.21 -6.42
C HIS A 86 15.08 1.56 -7.81
N GLU A 87 13.85 1.14 -8.09
CA GLU A 87 13.42 0.53 -9.36
C GLU A 87 14.03 -0.85 -9.69
N LYS A 88 14.66 -1.52 -8.72
CA LYS A 88 15.24 -2.86 -8.91
C LYS A 88 15.05 -3.75 -7.68
N TRP A 89 15.15 -5.06 -7.88
CA TRP A 89 15.24 -6.01 -6.79
C TRP A 89 16.67 -5.98 -6.21
N GLU A 90 16.80 -5.93 -4.88
CA GLU A 90 18.08 -5.91 -4.17
C GLU A 90 18.12 -7.04 -3.13
N PRO A 91 19.10 -7.96 -3.19
CA PRO A 91 19.28 -9.00 -2.17
C PRO A 91 19.59 -8.39 -0.79
N ILE A 92 18.79 -8.73 0.22
CA ILE A 92 18.94 -8.21 1.59
C ILE A 92 19.02 -9.28 2.68
N GLN A 93 18.79 -10.55 2.34
CA GLN A 93 19.12 -11.69 3.20
C GLN A 93 19.57 -12.89 2.36
N TRP A 94 20.42 -13.75 2.92
CA TRP A 94 20.81 -15.04 2.32
C TRP A 94 20.33 -16.22 3.17
N GLY A 95 20.27 -17.39 2.56
CA GLY A 95 20.07 -18.66 3.25
C GLY A 95 20.77 -19.79 2.52
N LYS A 96 21.40 -20.71 3.27
CA LYS A 96 21.99 -21.92 2.69
C LYS A 96 20.87 -22.89 2.32
N ILE A 97 20.98 -23.46 1.13
CA ILE A 97 20.00 -24.41 0.61
C ILE A 97 20.37 -25.80 1.11
N VAL A 98 19.42 -26.48 1.75
CA VAL A 98 19.55 -27.86 2.22
C VAL A 98 18.32 -28.61 1.77
N ASN A 99 18.49 -29.70 1.02
CA ASN A 99 17.38 -30.51 0.51
C ASN A 99 16.31 -29.67 -0.24
N ARG A 100 16.75 -28.75 -1.12
CA ARG A 100 15.90 -27.78 -1.85
C ARG A 100 15.09 -26.83 -0.96
N ASN A 101 15.37 -26.77 0.32
CA ASN A 101 14.72 -25.88 1.26
C ASN A 101 15.70 -24.77 1.69
N VAL A 102 15.21 -23.55 1.82
CA VAL A 102 15.98 -22.41 2.34
C VAL A 102 15.16 -21.65 3.37
N THR A 103 15.82 -21.23 4.44
CA THR A 103 15.22 -20.38 5.47
C THR A 103 15.96 -19.05 5.54
N PHE A 104 15.24 -17.95 5.34
CA PHE A 104 15.73 -16.59 5.52
C PHE A 104 15.36 -16.13 6.92
N ILE A 105 16.37 -15.89 7.75
CA ILE A 105 16.17 -15.62 9.18
C ILE A 105 15.81 -14.15 9.40
N GLY A 106 14.84 -13.88 10.26
CA GLY A 106 14.58 -12.56 10.85
C GLY A 106 14.04 -11.50 9.89
N MET A 107 13.20 -11.85 8.92
CA MET A 107 12.68 -10.91 7.92
C MET A 107 11.67 -9.93 8.52
N GLY A 108 11.79 -8.64 8.17
CA GLY A 108 10.81 -7.62 8.57
C GLY A 108 9.43 -7.90 8.01
N ARG A 109 8.40 -7.59 8.81
CA ARG A 109 6.98 -7.70 8.43
C ARG A 109 6.47 -6.41 7.80
N ASP A 110 5.32 -6.51 7.13
CA ASP A 110 4.71 -5.43 6.34
C ASP A 110 5.62 -5.00 5.16
N VAL A 111 6.18 -6.00 4.46
CA VAL A 111 7.17 -5.84 3.38
C VAL A 111 6.95 -6.90 2.31
N VAL A 112 7.22 -6.54 1.05
CA VAL A 112 7.25 -7.47 -0.10
C VAL A 112 8.65 -7.96 -0.41
N TYR A 113 8.74 -9.26 -0.67
CA TYR A 113 9.97 -9.95 -0.97
C TYR A 113 9.88 -10.75 -2.26
N LEU A 114 11.03 -10.92 -2.93
CA LEU A 114 11.20 -11.83 -4.06
C LEU A 114 12.31 -12.83 -3.71
N PRO A 115 12.04 -14.15 -3.68
CA PRO A 115 13.08 -15.15 -3.52
C PRO A 115 13.81 -15.33 -4.85
N ALA A 116 15.13 -15.30 -4.83
CA ALA A 116 15.95 -15.36 -6.04
C ALA A 116 17.29 -16.06 -5.80
N PHE A 117 17.86 -16.62 -6.87
CA PHE A 117 19.30 -16.89 -6.93
C PHE A 117 20.04 -15.61 -7.33
N TYR A 118 21.32 -15.56 -6.98
CA TYR A 118 22.23 -14.53 -7.45
C TYR A 118 23.41 -15.21 -8.13
N LEU A 119 23.43 -15.20 -9.47
CA LEU A 119 24.42 -15.90 -10.27
C LEU A 119 25.06 -14.94 -11.26
N ASN A 120 26.39 -14.88 -11.28
CA ASN A 120 27.18 -14.01 -12.15
C ASN A 120 26.69 -12.55 -12.11
N GLY A 121 26.39 -12.03 -10.91
CA GLY A 121 25.86 -10.68 -10.72
C GLY A 121 24.37 -10.47 -11.01
N ASN A 122 23.66 -11.49 -11.51
CA ASN A 122 22.26 -11.40 -11.92
C ASN A 122 21.30 -12.00 -10.90
N ILE A 123 20.11 -11.40 -10.78
CA ILE A 123 19.02 -11.90 -9.93
C ILE A 123 18.10 -12.77 -10.77
N LEU A 124 17.99 -14.05 -10.40
CA LEU A 124 17.13 -15.02 -11.07
C LEU A 124 16.00 -15.44 -10.11
N PRO A 125 14.75 -15.04 -10.36
CA PRO A 125 13.62 -15.40 -9.51
C PRO A 125 13.48 -16.92 -9.33
N ILE A 126 13.32 -17.36 -8.08
CA ILE A 126 13.01 -18.77 -7.75
C ILE A 126 11.50 -19.01 -7.90
N GLY A 127 10.70 -17.98 -7.67
CA GLY A 127 9.26 -18.02 -7.77
C GLY A 127 8.68 -16.62 -7.61
N ASN A 128 7.40 -16.58 -7.27
CA ASN A 128 6.64 -15.34 -7.21
C ASN A 128 7.02 -14.44 -6.01
N PRO A 129 6.89 -13.11 -6.17
CA PRO A 129 6.92 -12.18 -5.05
C PRO A 129 5.85 -12.52 -4.02
N PHE A 130 6.10 -12.21 -2.77
CA PHE A 130 5.14 -12.39 -1.69
C PHE A 130 5.24 -11.27 -0.66
N TYR A 131 4.12 -10.94 -0.05
CA TYR A 131 4.00 -9.99 1.05
C TYR A 131 3.99 -10.73 2.39
N ILE A 132 4.76 -10.24 3.35
CA ILE A 132 4.62 -10.64 4.75
C ILE A 132 3.74 -9.61 5.44
N SER A 133 2.57 -10.02 5.92
CA SER A 133 1.63 -9.15 6.64
C SER A 133 2.21 -8.65 7.97
N PRO A 134 1.63 -7.63 8.61
CA PRO A 134 2.06 -7.18 9.94
C PRO A 134 2.01 -8.29 11.01
N THR A 135 1.12 -9.27 10.85
CA THR A 135 1.02 -10.44 11.75
C THR A 135 2.03 -11.54 11.41
N GLY A 136 2.75 -11.44 10.29
CA GLY A 136 3.75 -12.40 9.84
C GLY A 136 3.22 -13.44 8.86
N GLU A 137 1.98 -13.30 8.39
CA GLU A 137 1.38 -14.18 7.40
C GLU A 137 1.95 -13.92 6.00
N LYS A 138 2.21 -15.00 5.24
CA LYS A 138 2.77 -14.93 3.89
C LYS A 138 1.65 -14.97 2.84
N HIS A 139 1.54 -13.93 2.03
CA HIS A 139 0.62 -13.86 0.89
C HIS A 139 1.41 -13.81 -0.42
N ILE A 140 1.24 -14.83 -1.27
CA ILE A 140 1.96 -14.93 -2.54
C ILE A 140 1.19 -14.15 -3.61
N PHE A 141 1.90 -13.36 -4.41
CA PHE A 141 1.34 -12.70 -5.58
C PHE A 141 1.47 -13.61 -6.80
N SER A 142 0.36 -14.03 -7.38
CA SER A 142 0.35 -14.90 -8.54
C SER A 142 -0.71 -14.42 -9.52
N ILE A 143 -0.34 -14.34 -10.79
CA ILE A 143 -1.30 -14.04 -11.85
C ILE A 143 -2.46 -15.03 -11.76
N SER A 144 -3.67 -14.48 -11.79
CA SER A 144 -4.90 -15.24 -11.86
C SER A 144 -5.40 -15.30 -13.30
N ASN A 145 -6.40 -16.14 -13.56
CA ASN A 145 -7.08 -16.22 -14.86
C ASN A 145 -8.09 -15.07 -15.08
N GLN A 146 -8.20 -14.13 -14.13
CA GLN A 146 -9.09 -13.00 -14.19
C GLN A 146 -8.34 -11.72 -14.57
N THR A 147 -9.07 -10.77 -15.11
CA THR A 147 -8.58 -9.41 -15.36
C THR A 147 -9.31 -8.40 -14.48
N GLN A 148 -8.70 -7.22 -14.31
CA GLN A 148 -9.29 -6.10 -13.58
C GLN A 148 -8.85 -4.78 -14.21
N ASP A 149 -9.69 -3.75 -14.07
CA ASP A 149 -9.33 -2.39 -14.44
C ASP A 149 -8.50 -1.77 -13.31
N ILE A 150 -7.35 -1.17 -13.65
CA ILE A 150 -6.44 -0.55 -12.69
C ILE A 150 -6.47 0.96 -12.87
N TYR A 151 -6.77 1.66 -11.77
CA TYR A 151 -6.84 3.11 -11.71
C TYR A 151 -5.62 3.66 -10.96
N VAL A 152 -4.96 4.68 -11.52
CA VAL A 152 -3.72 5.23 -10.95
C VAL A 152 -3.68 6.75 -11.06
N ARG A 153 -3.53 7.45 -9.93
CA ARG A 153 -3.37 8.92 -9.87
C ARG A 153 -1.94 9.39 -9.56
N SER A 154 -1.02 8.45 -9.34
CA SER A 154 0.40 8.72 -9.10
C SER A 154 1.25 7.47 -9.41
N PRO A 155 2.44 7.59 -10.03
CA PRO A 155 3.39 6.48 -10.18
C PRO A 155 4.04 6.05 -8.85
N GLY A 156 3.81 6.77 -7.74
CA GLY A 156 4.48 6.50 -6.47
C GLY A 156 3.93 7.25 -5.27
N PHE A 157 4.70 7.26 -4.18
CA PHE A 157 4.31 7.88 -2.91
C PHE A 157 4.95 9.25 -2.66
N PHE A 158 4.30 10.07 -1.83
CA PHE A 158 4.81 11.35 -1.35
C PHE A 158 5.91 11.13 -0.31
N ARG A 159 7.12 11.58 -0.63
CA ARG A 159 8.33 11.36 0.20
C ARG A 159 8.53 12.42 1.28
N ASP A 160 8.03 13.64 1.06
CA ASP A 160 8.22 14.74 2.00
C ASP A 160 7.16 14.65 3.13
N PRO A 161 7.58 14.66 4.41
CA PRO A 161 6.65 14.76 5.53
C PRO A 161 5.67 15.93 5.45
N LYS A 162 6.07 17.05 4.79
CA LYS A 162 5.20 18.20 4.57
C LYS A 162 4.02 17.84 3.66
N ASP A 163 4.26 17.07 2.60
CA ASP A 163 3.20 16.62 1.68
C ASP A 163 2.18 15.76 2.44
N ARG A 164 2.68 14.83 3.27
CA ARG A 164 1.81 14.00 4.13
C ARG A 164 0.94 14.86 5.05
N LEU A 165 1.52 15.83 5.73
CA LEU A 165 0.77 16.70 6.63
C LEU A 165 -0.28 17.52 5.86
N GLN A 166 0.07 18.05 4.68
CA GLN A 166 -0.89 18.78 3.83
C GLN A 166 -2.08 17.91 3.41
N ILE A 167 -1.85 16.63 3.12
CA ILE A 167 -2.91 15.68 2.75
C ILE A 167 -3.81 15.33 3.95
N ILE A 168 -3.22 15.11 5.14
CA ILE A 168 -3.99 14.67 6.32
C ILE A 168 -4.72 15.82 7.02
N ASN A 169 -4.15 17.03 7.03
CA ASN A 169 -4.67 18.16 7.79
C ASN A 169 -6.17 18.50 7.52
N PRO A 170 -6.69 18.45 6.29
CA PRO A 170 -8.11 18.71 6.03
C PRO A 170 -9.06 17.73 6.76
N LEU A 171 -8.62 16.49 7.00
CA LEU A 171 -9.44 15.44 7.62
C LEU A 171 -9.12 15.25 9.11
N LEU A 172 -7.99 15.74 9.60
CA LEU A 172 -7.55 15.54 10.98
C LEU A 172 -8.60 16.07 11.98
N ASN A 173 -8.97 15.25 12.97
CA ASN A 173 -10.03 15.53 13.95
C ASN A 173 -11.46 15.58 13.37
N THR A 174 -11.67 15.06 12.15
CA THR A 174 -13.03 14.86 11.64
C THR A 174 -13.73 13.79 12.47
N HIS A 175 -14.93 14.09 12.94
CA HIS A 175 -15.78 13.12 13.63
C HIS A 175 -16.73 12.48 12.61
N ILE A 176 -16.75 11.16 12.58
CA ILE A 176 -17.69 10.37 11.79
C ILE A 176 -18.85 10.01 12.72
N ILE A 177 -20.01 10.63 12.49
CA ILE A 177 -21.19 10.49 13.33
C ILE A 177 -22.21 9.60 12.61
N GLY A 178 -22.67 8.54 13.28
CA GLY A 178 -23.79 7.73 12.83
C GLY A 178 -25.09 8.29 13.39
N ILE A 179 -26.10 8.45 12.52
CA ILE A 179 -27.39 9.03 12.89
C ILE A 179 -28.51 8.07 12.52
N ASN A 180 -29.41 7.81 13.47
CA ASN A 180 -30.71 7.20 13.22
C ASN A 180 -31.80 8.26 13.42
N ASP A 181 -32.19 8.92 12.33
CA ASP A 181 -33.24 9.95 12.38
C ASP A 181 -34.59 9.41 12.93
N LEU A 182 -34.88 8.10 12.81
CA LEU A 182 -36.14 7.50 13.26
C LEU A 182 -36.21 7.30 14.77
N GLU A 183 -35.06 7.01 15.39
CA GLU A 183 -34.95 6.69 16.82
C GLU A 183 -34.26 7.80 17.61
N GLY A 184 -33.84 8.89 16.96
CA GLY A 184 -33.11 9.99 17.59
C GLY A 184 -31.71 9.59 18.08
N ILE A 185 -31.12 8.52 17.55
CA ILE A 185 -29.79 8.04 17.95
C ILE A 185 -28.73 8.85 17.21
N VAL A 186 -27.72 9.30 17.95
CA VAL A 186 -26.55 10.02 17.41
C VAL A 186 -25.30 9.49 18.12
N ASP A 187 -24.44 8.79 17.37
CA ASP A 187 -23.23 8.18 17.91
C ASP A 187 -21.98 8.67 17.18
N THR A 188 -20.91 8.96 17.93
CA THR A 188 -19.58 9.12 17.34
C THR A 188 -19.00 7.74 17.03
N LEU A 189 -18.95 7.37 15.76
CA LEU A 189 -18.42 6.07 15.31
C LEU A 189 -16.89 6.06 15.30
N TYR A 190 -16.28 7.18 14.90
CA TYR A 190 -14.83 7.31 14.82
C TYR A 190 -14.38 8.77 14.77
N THR A 191 -13.15 9.04 15.19
CA THR A 191 -12.47 10.32 14.98
C THR A 191 -11.20 10.09 14.17
N ILE A 192 -11.08 10.78 13.02
CA ILE A 192 -9.89 10.70 12.17
C ILE A 192 -8.70 11.32 12.91
N THR A 193 -7.59 10.57 13.01
CA THR A 193 -6.38 10.98 13.74
C THR A 193 -5.19 11.16 12.80
N ASP A 194 -4.07 11.61 13.33
CA ASP A 194 -2.80 11.75 12.60
C ASP A 194 -2.08 10.41 12.32
N HIS A 195 -2.64 9.30 12.83
CA HIS A 195 -2.23 7.94 12.48
C HIS A 195 -2.75 7.46 11.12
N SER A 196 -3.63 8.24 10.47
CA SER A 196 -4.19 7.92 9.15
C SER A 196 -3.10 7.72 8.12
N ASP A 197 -3.16 6.63 7.37
CA ASP A 197 -2.33 6.43 6.19
C ASP A 197 -2.78 7.35 5.05
N LEU A 198 -1.92 7.57 4.06
CA LEU A 198 -2.28 8.35 2.85
C LEU A 198 -3.13 7.54 1.85
N TRP A 199 -3.39 6.28 2.19
CA TRP A 199 -4.06 5.28 1.36
C TRP A 199 -5.33 4.80 2.08
N GLU A 200 -5.75 3.57 1.80
CA GLU A 200 -6.88 2.95 2.49
C GLU A 200 -6.65 2.85 4.01
N ASN A 201 -7.57 3.42 4.76
CA ASN A 201 -7.68 3.30 6.21
C ASN A 201 -8.94 2.49 6.54
N ILE A 202 -8.78 1.40 7.30
CA ILE A 202 -9.85 0.47 7.65
C ILE A 202 -10.14 0.57 9.15
N ILE A 203 -11.38 0.93 9.50
CA ILE A 203 -11.82 1.16 10.87
C ILE A 203 -12.95 0.18 11.22
N ASN A 204 -12.74 -0.66 12.22
CA ASN A 204 -13.78 -1.54 12.75
C ASN A 204 -14.66 -0.79 13.75
N ILE A 205 -15.97 -0.85 13.56
CA ILE A 205 -16.98 -0.16 14.37
C ILE A 205 -17.58 -1.13 15.37
N GLN A 206 -17.68 -0.70 16.63
CA GLN A 206 -18.19 -1.52 17.74
C GLN A 206 -19.65 -1.26 18.08
N SER A 207 -20.28 -0.27 17.44
CA SER A 207 -21.65 0.10 17.74
C SER A 207 -22.64 -0.99 17.32
N ARG A 208 -23.65 -1.21 18.18
CA ARG A 208 -24.77 -2.13 17.92
C ARG A 208 -25.98 -1.43 17.31
N ASN A 209 -25.97 -0.10 17.27
CA ASN A 209 -27.07 0.68 16.71
C ASN A 209 -27.11 0.58 15.18
N LYS A 210 -28.26 0.93 14.61
CA LYS A 210 -28.41 1.07 13.17
C LYS A 210 -28.51 2.54 12.80
N TYR A 211 -28.02 2.90 11.62
CA TYR A 211 -27.96 4.28 11.14
C TYR A 211 -28.55 4.37 9.75
N ASN A 212 -29.22 5.49 9.47
CA ASN A 212 -29.74 5.82 8.14
C ASN A 212 -28.94 6.94 7.47
N SER A 213 -28.11 7.66 8.22
CA SER A 213 -27.18 8.64 7.68
C SER A 213 -25.86 8.66 8.44
N ILE A 214 -24.81 9.12 7.75
CA ILE A 214 -23.53 9.51 8.34
C ILE A 214 -23.39 11.02 8.24
N GLU A 215 -22.87 11.65 9.28
CA GLU A 215 -22.43 13.04 9.25
C GLU A 215 -20.92 13.13 9.51
N LEU A 216 -20.18 13.69 8.57
CA LEU A 216 -18.77 14.04 8.77
C LEU A 216 -18.69 15.46 9.32
N GLN A 217 -18.27 15.62 10.57
CA GLN A 217 -18.02 16.92 11.20
C GLN A 217 -16.55 17.28 11.04
N ILE A 218 -16.24 18.18 10.10
CA ILE A 218 -14.88 18.48 9.62
C ILE A 218 -14.34 19.73 10.33
N PRO A 219 -13.03 19.81 10.64
CA PRO A 219 -12.44 20.94 11.36
C PRO A 219 -12.43 22.27 10.57
N SER A 220 -12.46 22.22 9.24
CA SER A 220 -12.36 23.36 8.34
C SER A 220 -13.37 23.26 7.20
N ASP A 221 -13.36 24.26 6.32
CA ASP A 221 -14.19 24.27 5.13
C ASP A 221 -13.71 23.31 4.03
N THR A 222 -12.53 22.70 4.17
CA THR A 222 -11.96 21.82 3.13
C THR A 222 -12.36 20.36 3.33
N PHE A 223 -13.15 19.83 2.40
CA PHE A 223 -13.44 18.41 2.27
C PHE A 223 -12.52 17.78 1.23
N ALA A 224 -11.84 16.68 1.59
CA ALA A 224 -10.78 16.11 0.76
C ALA A 224 -10.65 14.59 0.95
N LEU A 225 -11.37 13.80 0.15
CA LEU A 225 -11.31 12.34 0.15
C LEU A 225 -11.04 11.78 -1.25
N CYS A 226 -10.38 10.62 -1.31
CA CYS A 226 -10.34 9.78 -2.50
C CYS A 226 -11.50 8.77 -2.52
N ASP A 227 -11.81 8.18 -1.36
CA ASP A 227 -12.89 7.20 -1.24
C ASP A 227 -13.43 7.21 0.20
N PHE A 228 -14.72 6.90 0.34
CA PHE A 228 -15.42 6.66 1.60
C PHE A 228 -16.43 5.54 1.42
N THR A 229 -16.12 4.37 1.99
CA THR A 229 -16.91 3.16 1.81
C THR A 229 -17.33 2.58 3.16
N LEU A 230 -18.60 2.21 3.28
CA LEU A 230 -19.17 1.64 4.49
C LEU A 230 -19.54 0.19 4.26
N TYR A 231 -19.38 -0.61 5.30
CA TYR A 231 -19.74 -2.02 5.30
C TYR A 231 -20.67 -2.34 6.47
N THR A 232 -21.56 -3.30 6.25
CA THR A 232 -22.43 -3.91 7.26
C THR A 232 -22.10 -5.39 7.37
N GLN A 233 -22.34 -5.98 8.53
CA GLN A 233 -22.20 -7.42 8.72
C GLN A 233 -23.57 -8.07 8.52
N LYS A 234 -23.69 -8.99 7.55
CA LYS A 234 -24.86 -9.88 7.41
C LYS A 234 -24.41 -11.33 7.50
N ALA A 235 -24.88 -12.04 8.53
CA ALA A 235 -24.43 -13.39 8.85
C ALA A 235 -22.88 -13.45 8.93
N GLU A 236 -22.26 -14.45 8.31
CA GLU A 236 -20.79 -14.62 8.30
C GLU A 236 -20.07 -13.77 7.25
N LYS A 237 -20.78 -12.94 6.47
CA LYS A 237 -20.17 -12.15 5.39
C LYS A 237 -20.35 -10.66 5.61
N GLN A 238 -19.26 -9.94 5.39
CA GLN A 238 -19.28 -8.49 5.30
C GLN A 238 -19.82 -8.07 3.93
N GLU A 239 -20.84 -7.21 3.94
CA GLU A 239 -21.45 -6.64 2.74
C GLU A 239 -21.20 -5.15 2.70
N GLN A 240 -20.93 -4.66 1.49
CA GLN A 240 -20.76 -3.23 1.28
C GLN A 240 -22.13 -2.53 1.22
N ILE A 241 -22.24 -1.38 1.89
CA ILE A 241 -23.39 -0.49 1.74
C ILE A 241 -23.23 0.24 0.39
N ARG A 242 -24.23 0.12 -0.48
CA ARG A 242 -24.24 0.66 -1.84
C ARG A 242 -25.26 1.81 -1.94
N ASN A 243 -25.15 2.61 -3.00
CA ASN A 243 -26.08 3.70 -3.32
C ASN A 243 -26.16 4.77 -2.21
N ILE A 244 -25.06 4.99 -1.49
CA ILE A 244 -24.96 6.10 -0.54
C ILE A 244 -24.86 7.42 -1.32
N THR A 245 -25.46 8.49 -0.80
CA THR A 245 -25.52 9.79 -1.49
C THR A 245 -25.04 10.90 -0.58
N ILE A 246 -24.10 11.72 -1.07
CA ILE A 246 -23.65 12.91 -0.36
C ILE A 246 -24.66 14.05 -0.62
N GLN A 247 -25.39 14.47 0.42
CA GLN A 247 -26.46 15.45 0.32
C GLN A 247 -25.96 16.90 0.46
N THR A 248 -24.80 17.10 1.07
CA THR A 248 -24.25 18.44 1.28
C THR A 248 -23.62 18.96 0.00
N PRO A 249 -24.00 20.17 -0.48
CA PRO A 249 -23.33 20.79 -1.63
C PRO A 249 -21.86 21.08 -1.35
N ILE A 250 -20.98 20.62 -2.24
CA ILE A 250 -19.54 20.84 -2.15
C ILE A 250 -19.09 21.67 -3.36
N LYS A 251 -18.40 22.79 -3.12
CA LYS A 251 -17.82 23.60 -4.19
C LYS A 251 -16.49 22.97 -4.61
N HIS A 252 -16.44 22.46 -5.83
CA HIS A 252 -15.25 21.82 -6.40
C HIS A 252 -14.10 22.82 -6.50
N ILE A 253 -12.90 22.42 -6.07
CA ILE A 253 -11.67 23.18 -6.31
C ILE A 253 -11.02 22.73 -7.63
N ASN A 254 -11.06 21.44 -7.94
CA ASN A 254 -10.51 20.87 -9.18
C ASN A 254 -11.63 20.52 -10.17
N THR A 255 -11.54 21.04 -11.40
CA THR A 255 -12.57 20.87 -12.44
C THR A 255 -12.64 19.45 -13.02
N TYR A 256 -11.62 18.61 -12.81
CA TYR A 256 -11.60 17.22 -13.27
C TYR A 256 -12.21 16.25 -12.27
N GLU A 257 -12.60 16.72 -11.09
CA GLU A 257 -13.04 15.90 -9.96
C GLU A 257 -14.51 16.12 -9.68
N ASN A 258 -15.22 15.07 -9.27
CA ASN A 258 -16.64 15.14 -8.92
C ASN A 258 -16.96 14.40 -7.63
N ILE A 259 -18.17 14.62 -7.11
CA ILE A 259 -18.61 14.08 -5.82
C ILE A 259 -18.79 12.56 -5.84
N ASP A 260 -19.17 12.00 -6.99
CA ASP A 260 -19.42 10.56 -7.13
C ASP A 260 -18.14 9.74 -6.94
N MET A 261 -16.98 10.34 -7.22
CA MET A 261 -15.67 9.73 -6.99
C MET A 261 -15.42 9.38 -5.53
N ILE A 262 -16.10 10.02 -4.57
CA ILE A 262 -15.93 9.70 -3.15
C ILE A 262 -16.57 8.35 -2.80
N THR A 263 -17.51 7.89 -3.61
CA THR A 263 -18.35 6.73 -3.32
C THR A 263 -18.31 5.70 -4.47
N ASP A 264 -17.32 5.80 -5.36
CA ASP A 264 -17.15 4.91 -6.52
C ASP A 264 -16.33 3.65 -6.20
N HIS A 265 -15.75 3.58 -4.99
CA HIS A 265 -14.91 2.48 -4.51
C HIS A 265 -13.58 2.34 -5.25
N ILE A 266 -13.02 3.46 -5.72
CA ILE A 266 -11.75 3.49 -6.43
C ILE A 266 -10.78 4.42 -5.68
N SER A 267 -9.74 3.86 -5.05
CA SER A 267 -8.81 4.66 -4.23
C SER A 267 -8.00 5.70 -5.01
N ALA A 268 -8.01 5.60 -6.35
CA ALA A 268 -7.30 6.48 -7.26
C ALA A 268 -8.18 7.58 -7.87
N THR A 269 -9.50 7.54 -7.70
CA THR A 269 -10.35 8.71 -7.94
C THR A 269 -10.43 9.53 -6.65
N GLY A 270 -11.03 10.71 -6.69
CA GLY A 270 -11.17 11.54 -5.50
C GLY A 270 -11.52 12.99 -5.79
N MET A 271 -11.91 13.71 -4.75
CA MET A 271 -12.22 15.13 -4.85
C MET A 271 -11.64 15.94 -3.70
N ILE A 272 -11.30 17.19 -4.01
CA ILE A 272 -11.14 18.25 -3.03
C ILE A 272 -12.10 19.42 -3.30
N GLY A 273 -12.74 19.94 -2.26
CA GLY A 273 -13.70 21.03 -2.36
C GLY A 273 -13.97 21.76 -1.06
N ASN A 274 -14.66 22.90 -1.15
CA ASN A 274 -15.07 23.70 -0.01
C ASN A 274 -16.54 23.48 0.36
N ILE A 275 -16.83 23.42 1.65
CA ILE A 275 -18.19 23.37 2.21
C ILE A 275 -18.49 24.62 3.04
N LYS A 276 -19.76 25.05 3.05
CA LYS A 276 -20.21 26.16 3.89
C LYS A 276 -20.56 25.66 5.29
N LYS A 277 -20.48 26.57 6.27
CA LYS A 277 -21.03 26.33 7.60
C LYS A 277 -22.54 26.14 7.51
N ASN A 278 -23.07 25.24 8.31
CA ASN A 278 -24.51 25.14 8.53
C ASN A 278 -25.02 26.29 9.43
N SER A 279 -26.32 26.29 9.74
CA SER A 279 -26.96 27.28 10.62
C SER A 279 -26.37 27.36 12.04
N HIS A 280 -25.66 26.32 12.49
CA HIS A 280 -25.00 26.27 13.79
C HIS A 280 -23.51 26.59 13.71
N GLY A 281 -23.02 27.13 12.60
CA GLY A 281 -21.64 27.54 12.42
C GLY A 281 -20.64 26.39 12.26
N LYS A 282 -21.10 25.16 12.01
CA LYS A 282 -20.25 23.95 11.87
C LYS A 282 -20.13 23.51 10.40
N TYR A 283 -18.97 22.97 10.03
CA TYR A 283 -18.74 22.32 8.75
C TYR A 283 -19.16 20.85 8.84
N LYS A 284 -20.19 20.48 8.07
CA LYS A 284 -20.83 19.16 8.14
C LYS A 284 -21.13 18.65 6.75
N VAL A 285 -20.75 17.40 6.46
CA VAL A 285 -21.16 16.68 5.24
C VAL A 285 -22.12 15.58 5.64
N LYS A 286 -23.38 15.66 5.20
CA LYS A 286 -24.40 14.62 5.40
C LYS A 286 -24.35 13.63 4.24
N ILE A 287 -24.28 12.35 4.59
CA ILE A 287 -24.30 11.21 3.68
C ILE A 287 -25.53 10.38 4.03
N ASP A 288 -26.45 10.25 3.07
CA ASP A 288 -27.60 9.38 3.18
C ASP A 288 -27.22 7.95 2.78
N LEU A 289 -27.62 6.98 3.59
CA LEU A 289 -27.33 5.57 3.35
C LEU A 289 -28.41 4.89 2.50
N GLY A 290 -29.54 5.57 2.25
CA GLY A 290 -30.67 5.01 1.51
C GLY A 290 -31.38 3.84 2.21
N GLY A 291 -31.08 3.61 3.49
CA GLY A 291 -31.61 2.51 4.29
C GLY A 291 -31.01 2.49 5.69
N LEU A 292 -31.49 1.57 6.54
CA LEU A 292 -31.09 1.45 7.94
C LEU A 292 -30.09 0.30 8.13
N TYR A 293 -28.85 0.62 8.52
CA TYR A 293 -27.74 -0.35 8.56
C TYR A 293 -27.00 -0.35 9.89
N ASN A 294 -26.62 -1.53 10.38
CA ASN A 294 -25.58 -1.65 11.40
C ASN A 294 -24.21 -1.59 10.71
N ILE A 295 -23.45 -0.53 10.95
CA ILE A 295 -22.16 -0.30 10.31
C ILE A 295 -21.11 -1.11 11.06
N SER A 296 -20.45 -2.02 10.36
CA SER A 296 -19.40 -2.89 10.93
C SER A 296 -17.99 -2.34 10.67
N THR A 297 -17.77 -1.71 9.51
CA THR A 297 -16.46 -1.20 9.11
C THR A 297 -16.60 0.04 8.23
N ILE A 298 -15.67 0.98 8.40
CA ILE A 298 -15.52 2.18 7.59
C ILE A 298 -14.17 2.12 6.89
N HIS A 299 -14.17 2.28 5.57
CA HIS A 299 -12.98 2.47 4.75
C HIS A 299 -12.96 3.93 4.32
N TYR A 300 -11.82 4.60 4.46
CA TYR A 300 -11.62 5.92 3.84
C TYR A 300 -10.20 6.08 3.32
N THR A 301 -10.07 6.83 2.25
CA THR A 301 -8.77 7.19 1.66
C THR A 301 -8.66 8.72 1.62
N PRO A 302 -7.68 9.34 2.30
CA PRO A 302 -7.45 10.78 2.19
C PRO A 302 -7.18 11.23 0.76
N TYR A 303 -7.62 12.43 0.39
CA TYR A 303 -7.35 12.98 -0.93
C TYR A 303 -5.86 13.17 -1.18
N THR A 304 -5.36 12.61 -2.27
CA THR A 304 -3.99 12.84 -2.74
C THR A 304 -4.02 13.60 -4.05
N PRO A 305 -3.29 14.71 -4.25
CA PRO A 305 -3.28 15.39 -5.53
C PRO A 305 -2.81 14.47 -6.66
N SER A 306 -3.44 14.57 -7.84
CA SER A 306 -2.93 13.88 -9.02
C SER A 306 -1.59 14.45 -9.46
N ILE A 307 -0.64 13.56 -9.79
CA ILE A 307 0.63 13.94 -10.43
C ILE A 307 0.76 13.35 -11.84
N ILE A 308 -0.38 13.01 -12.45
CA ILE A 308 -0.50 12.51 -13.82
C ILE A 308 -0.64 13.70 -14.77
N GLN A 309 0.47 14.13 -15.39
CA GLN A 309 0.47 15.34 -16.22
C GLN A 309 0.45 15.03 -17.73
N PRO A 310 -0.30 15.79 -18.56
CA PRO A 310 -0.47 15.49 -19.99
C PRO A 310 0.80 15.53 -20.84
N GLU A 311 1.84 16.24 -20.41
CA GLU A 311 3.11 16.28 -21.11
C GLU A 311 3.91 14.97 -21.00
N TYR A 312 3.47 14.02 -20.17
CA TYR A 312 4.18 12.77 -19.91
C TYR A 312 3.40 11.52 -20.32
N ILE A 313 4.18 10.48 -20.64
CA ILE A 313 3.69 9.13 -20.93
C ILE A 313 3.96 8.25 -19.71
N TYR A 314 2.95 7.48 -19.34
CA TYR A 314 2.96 6.56 -18.22
C TYR A 314 2.78 5.14 -18.73
N LYS A 315 3.65 4.23 -18.30
CA LYS A 315 3.66 2.82 -18.72
C LYS A 315 3.31 1.93 -17.54
N LEU A 316 2.27 1.11 -17.67
CA LEU A 316 1.92 0.10 -16.67
C LEU A 316 2.69 -1.20 -16.96
N TYR A 317 3.30 -1.75 -15.91
CA TYR A 317 3.91 -3.08 -15.95
C TYR A 317 3.28 -3.97 -14.89
N TYR A 318 3.20 -5.26 -15.18
CA TYR A 318 2.86 -6.31 -14.22
C TYR A 318 4.01 -7.30 -14.08
N TRP A 319 4.10 -7.98 -12.94
CA TRP A 319 5.14 -8.99 -12.70
C TRP A 319 4.68 -10.38 -13.12
N ASP A 320 5.46 -11.02 -13.98
CA ASP A 320 5.32 -12.42 -14.38
C ASP A 320 6.71 -13.05 -14.61
N GLN A 321 7.37 -13.43 -13.52
CA GLN A 321 8.82 -13.75 -13.46
C GLN A 321 9.76 -12.62 -13.88
N GLU A 322 9.27 -11.64 -14.63
CA GLU A 322 9.92 -10.42 -15.03
C GLU A 322 8.87 -9.29 -15.12
N TRP A 323 9.33 -8.06 -15.29
CA TRP A 323 8.43 -6.93 -15.54
C TRP A 323 7.97 -6.93 -17.00
N LYS A 324 6.71 -7.25 -17.23
CA LYS A 324 6.09 -7.19 -18.57
C LYS A 324 5.33 -5.87 -18.74
N LEU A 325 5.60 -5.17 -19.84
CA LEU A 325 4.82 -3.99 -20.24
C LEU A 325 3.40 -4.44 -20.56
N PHE A 326 2.41 -3.79 -19.96
CA PHE A 326 1.01 -4.03 -20.26
C PHE A 326 0.51 -3.06 -21.33
N ASP A 327 0.60 -1.76 -21.03
CA ASP A 327 0.05 -0.68 -21.86
C ASP A 327 0.69 0.66 -21.49
N GLU A 328 0.52 1.66 -22.35
CA GLU A 328 1.01 3.03 -22.16
C GLU A 328 -0.07 4.07 -22.43
N GLN A 329 -0.11 5.11 -21.58
CA GLN A 329 -1.11 6.17 -21.67
C GLN A 329 -0.49 7.54 -21.42
N LYS A 330 -1.01 8.56 -22.11
CA LYS A 330 -0.69 9.96 -21.87
C LYS A 330 -1.44 10.45 -20.64
N GLY A 331 -0.80 11.31 -19.83
CA GLY A 331 -1.45 11.88 -18.66
C GLY A 331 -2.66 12.76 -19.00
N ASN A 332 -3.56 12.94 -18.03
CA ASN A 332 -4.84 13.64 -18.23
C ASN A 332 -5.19 14.62 -17.08
N LYS A 333 -4.24 14.97 -16.23
CA LYS A 333 -4.41 15.82 -15.02
C LYS A 333 -5.25 15.21 -13.90
N ASN A 334 -5.72 13.96 -14.06
CA ASN A 334 -6.56 13.29 -13.07
C ASN A 334 -6.05 11.88 -12.74
N PHE A 335 -6.57 10.83 -13.35
CA PHE A 335 -6.10 9.46 -13.13
C PHE A 335 -6.09 8.67 -14.43
N LEU A 336 -5.21 7.69 -14.53
CA LEU A 336 -5.14 6.75 -15.65
C LEU A 336 -6.03 5.54 -15.36
N VAL A 337 -6.55 4.93 -16.43
CA VAL A 337 -7.37 3.70 -16.35
C VAL A 337 -6.82 2.70 -17.35
N PHE A 338 -6.20 1.64 -16.85
CA PHE A 338 -5.74 0.51 -17.65
C PHE A 338 -6.78 -0.59 -17.57
N LYS A 339 -7.40 -0.95 -18.69
CA LYS A 339 -8.49 -1.92 -18.72
C LYS A 339 -8.00 -3.35 -18.88
N TYR A 340 -8.70 -4.30 -18.28
CA TYR A 340 -8.46 -5.73 -18.45
C TYR A 340 -7.03 -6.19 -18.12
N VAL A 341 -6.40 -5.60 -17.09
CA VAL A 341 -5.05 -5.98 -16.64
C VAL A 341 -5.10 -7.35 -15.96
N PRO A 342 -4.14 -8.28 -16.22
CA PRO A 342 -4.02 -9.53 -15.46
C PRO A 342 -4.02 -9.29 -13.95
N SER A 343 -4.91 -9.96 -13.21
CA SER A 343 -5.08 -9.73 -11.78
C SER A 343 -4.21 -10.65 -10.90
N GLY A 344 -4.08 -10.33 -9.61
CA GLY A 344 -3.44 -11.22 -8.61
C GLY A 344 -1.92 -11.07 -8.43
N THR A 345 -1.26 -10.27 -9.26
CA THR A 345 0.18 -9.99 -9.18
C THR A 345 0.49 -8.59 -8.63
N ILE A 346 1.76 -8.20 -8.66
CA ILE A 346 2.21 -6.83 -8.37
C ILE A 346 2.40 -6.03 -9.66
N TYR A 347 2.27 -4.72 -9.53
CA TYR A 347 2.31 -3.77 -10.63
C TYR A 347 3.28 -2.63 -10.34
N ARG A 348 3.68 -1.91 -11.40
CA ARG A 348 4.35 -0.61 -11.30
C ARG A 348 3.95 0.28 -12.46
N VAL A 349 3.85 1.58 -12.21
CA VAL A 349 3.69 2.60 -13.25
C VAL A 349 4.98 3.40 -13.35
N ARG A 350 5.51 3.51 -14.58
CA ARG A 350 6.74 4.28 -14.86
C ARG A 350 6.42 5.52 -15.67
N ASN A 351 7.06 6.63 -15.32
CA ASN A 351 7.17 7.80 -16.18
C ASN A 351 8.64 7.95 -16.57
N GLU A 352 8.95 7.68 -17.84
CA GLU A 352 10.33 7.69 -18.35
C GLU A 352 10.78 9.10 -18.78
N THR A 353 9.82 10.01 -18.97
CA THR A 353 10.05 11.37 -19.49
C THR A 353 10.28 12.42 -18.40
N ASN A 354 9.72 12.23 -17.21
CA ASN A 354 9.82 13.20 -16.11
C ASN A 354 10.96 12.88 -15.14
N LYS A 355 12.07 13.64 -15.21
CA LYS A 355 13.21 13.50 -14.29
C LYS A 355 12.86 13.69 -12.82
N LYS A 356 11.84 14.50 -12.47
CA LYS A 356 11.38 14.69 -11.07
C LYS A 356 10.69 13.43 -10.53
N GLN A 357 10.12 12.60 -11.39
CA GLN A 357 9.41 11.36 -11.02
C GLN A 357 10.28 10.10 -11.13
N LYS A 358 11.51 10.21 -11.64
CA LYS A 358 12.47 9.10 -11.87
C LYS A 358 12.86 8.30 -10.61
N ASN A 359 12.49 8.75 -9.41
CA ASN A 359 12.69 7.98 -8.18
C ASN A 359 11.40 7.79 -7.39
N MET A 360 10.26 8.34 -7.82
CA MET A 360 9.02 8.20 -7.04
C MET A 360 8.41 6.81 -7.18
N GLN A 361 8.75 6.09 -8.25
CA GLN A 361 8.15 4.81 -8.62
C GLN A 361 8.19 3.79 -7.49
N ARG A 362 7.02 3.23 -7.19
CA ARG A 362 6.85 2.19 -6.18
C ARG A 362 6.02 1.05 -6.76
N ILE A 363 6.27 -0.16 -6.31
CA ILE A 363 5.42 -1.29 -6.65
C ILE A 363 4.15 -1.26 -5.81
N PHE A 364 3.06 -1.77 -6.37
CA PHE A 364 1.78 -1.85 -5.67
C PHE A 364 1.06 -3.15 -6.00
N SER A 365 0.18 -3.56 -5.10
CA SER A 365 -0.87 -4.54 -5.38
C SER A 365 -2.17 -3.79 -5.63
N TYR A 366 -3.06 -4.40 -6.41
CA TYR A 366 -4.37 -3.82 -6.71
C TYR A 366 -5.46 -4.87 -6.51
N LYS A 367 -6.50 -4.52 -5.76
CA LYS A 367 -7.65 -5.41 -5.50
C LYS A 367 -8.91 -4.60 -5.25
N ASN A 368 -10.00 -4.96 -5.92
CA ASN A 368 -11.34 -4.39 -5.68
C ASN A 368 -11.41 -2.85 -5.71
N GLY A 369 -10.69 -2.20 -6.64
CA GLY A 369 -10.67 -0.73 -6.71
C GLY A 369 -9.55 -0.06 -5.91
N TYR A 370 -8.93 -0.78 -4.99
CA TYR A 370 -7.92 -0.25 -4.06
C TYR A 370 -6.50 -0.57 -4.48
N LEU A 371 -5.69 0.49 -4.56
CA LEU A 371 -4.26 0.43 -4.75
C LEU A 371 -3.55 0.44 -3.39
N LYS A 372 -2.77 -0.60 -3.12
CA LYS A 372 -1.91 -0.69 -1.93
C LYS A 372 -0.44 -0.65 -2.34
N TRP A 373 0.26 0.41 -1.94
CA TRP A 373 1.71 0.52 -2.10
C TRP A 373 2.44 -0.51 -1.23
N LEU A 374 3.50 -1.11 -1.77
CA LEU A 374 4.22 -2.24 -1.18
C LEU A 374 5.62 -1.89 -0.72
#